data_AF-A0A0J6G3I6-F1
#
_entry.id   AF-A0A0J6G3I6-F1
#
_cell.length_a   1.000
_cell.length_b   1.000
_cell.length_c   1.000
_cell.angle_alpha   90.00
_cell.angle_beta   90.00
_cell.angle_gamma   90.00
#
_symmetry.space_group_name_H-M   'P 1'
#
loop_
_entity.id
_entity.type
_entity.pdbx_description
1 polymer ?
#
loop_
_entity_poly.entity_id
_entity_poly.type
_entity_poly.pdbx_seq_one_letter_code
_entity_poly.pdbx_strand_id
1 'polypeptide(L)'
;MLNINEEDLKAAIVAKAADEIVSHDDDLSGLIELEVKKRVNAIFVDRAEAQIQVAIDAAVANSFDAEYQRVTAWGQPDGPVTTIRKQLEKTVSGYWSAKVDAKTGKPSSSDYSSVTRAEFLMTQICAEDFSAAMRQSALNVTGALKDGLRNQIAMQMDSLLNELFRIKSLQDQGKVEKPY
;
A
#
# COMPACT_ATOMS: atom_id res chain seq x y z
N MET A 1 -15.36 -25.83 73.29
CA MET A 1 -15.21 -24.44 72.81
C MET A 1 -15.02 -24.51 71.31
N LEU A 2 -15.95 -23.98 70.52
CA LEU A 2 -15.82 -23.91 69.06
C LEU A 2 -14.76 -22.87 68.73
N ASN A 3 -13.66 -23.30 68.14
CA ASN A 3 -12.60 -22.44 67.64
C ASN A 3 -13.10 -21.85 66.30
N ILE A 4 -13.93 -20.83 66.40
CA ILE A 4 -14.45 -20.10 65.25
C ILE A 4 -13.28 -19.30 64.70
N ASN A 5 -12.72 -19.74 63.57
CA ASN A 5 -11.69 -19.01 62.86
C ASN A 5 -12.31 -17.73 62.29
N GLU A 6 -11.95 -16.60 62.86
CA GLU A 6 -12.53 -15.29 62.54
C GLU A 6 -12.28 -14.90 61.08
N GLU A 7 -11.17 -15.34 60.49
CA GLU A 7 -10.88 -15.12 59.07
C GLU A 7 -11.81 -15.92 58.15
N ASP A 8 -12.04 -17.20 58.44
CA ASP A 8 -12.95 -18.03 57.64
C ASP A 8 -14.38 -17.51 57.73
N LEU A 9 -14.77 -16.99 58.90
CA LEU A 9 -16.10 -16.43 59.09
C LEU A 9 -16.26 -15.08 58.37
N LYS A 10 -15.23 -14.24 58.36
CA LYS A 10 -15.22 -13.00 57.54
C LYS A 10 -15.23 -13.31 56.05
N ALA A 11 -14.45 -14.28 55.59
CA ALA A 11 -14.44 -14.71 54.20
C ALA A 11 -15.80 -15.27 53.76
N ALA A 12 -16.45 -16.07 54.62
CA ALA A 12 -17.79 -16.59 54.36
C ALA A 12 -18.85 -15.49 54.34
N ILE A 13 -18.75 -14.48 55.22
CA ILE A 13 -19.65 -13.32 55.22
C ILE A 13 -19.45 -12.47 53.96
N VAL A 14 -18.20 -12.21 53.57
CA VAL A 14 -17.90 -11.43 52.35
C VAL A 14 -18.35 -12.17 51.10
N ALA A 15 -18.11 -13.48 51.02
CA ALA A 15 -18.59 -14.32 49.92
C ALA A 15 -20.12 -14.30 49.86
N LYS A 16 -20.79 -14.46 50.99
CA LYS A 16 -22.26 -14.44 51.05
C LYS A 16 -22.84 -13.07 50.73
N ALA A 17 -22.22 -11.99 51.19
CA ALA A 17 -22.65 -10.63 50.90
C ALA A 17 -22.40 -10.26 49.43
N ALA A 18 -21.28 -10.71 48.85
CA ALA A 18 -21.03 -10.55 47.42
C ALA A 18 -22.03 -11.35 46.58
N ASP A 19 -22.35 -12.59 46.99
CA ASP A 19 -23.35 -13.42 46.33
C ASP A 19 -24.76 -12.82 46.47
N GLU A 20 -25.09 -12.26 47.62
CA GLU A 20 -26.37 -11.58 47.87
C GLU A 20 -26.48 -10.29 47.03
N ILE A 21 -25.42 -9.47 46.95
CA ILE A 21 -25.35 -8.28 46.10
C ILE A 21 -25.47 -8.65 44.62
N VAL A 22 -24.75 -9.68 44.16
CA VAL A 22 -24.81 -10.13 42.76
C VAL A 22 -26.15 -10.78 42.44
N SER A 23 -26.79 -11.47 43.40
CA SER A 23 -28.09 -12.12 43.21
C SER A 23 -29.29 -11.17 43.29
N HIS A 24 -29.16 -10.02 43.96
CA HIS A 24 -30.24 -9.03 44.11
C HIS A 24 -30.12 -7.84 43.16
N ASP A 25 -28.96 -7.69 42.50
CA ASP A 25 -28.74 -6.64 41.51
C ASP A 25 -28.92 -7.21 40.09
N ASP A 26 -30.18 -7.42 39.71
CA ASP A 26 -30.61 -7.85 38.36
C ASP A 26 -30.00 -6.96 37.25
N ASP A 27 -29.77 -5.67 37.56
CA ASP A 27 -29.15 -4.72 36.64
C ASP A 27 -27.67 -5.04 36.40
N LEU A 28 -26.91 -5.43 37.43
CA LEU A 28 -25.49 -5.78 37.30
C LEU A 28 -25.31 -7.10 36.55
N SER A 29 -26.14 -8.11 36.87
CA SER A 29 -26.16 -9.38 36.16
C SER A 29 -26.50 -9.20 34.67
N GLY A 30 -27.52 -8.38 34.38
CA GLY A 30 -27.91 -8.03 33.01
C GLY A 30 -26.84 -7.26 32.23
N LEU A 31 -26.13 -6.33 32.88
CA LEU A 31 -25.02 -5.59 32.28
C LEU A 31 -23.83 -6.51 31.95
N ILE A 32 -23.49 -7.42 32.86
CA ILE A 32 -22.42 -8.40 32.63
C ILE A 32 -22.81 -9.33 31.49
N GLU A 33 -24.04 -9.85 31.48
CA GLU A 33 -24.51 -10.74 30.42
C GLU A 33 -24.48 -10.05 29.05
N LEU A 34 -24.87 -8.77 28.98
CA LEU A 34 -24.86 -7.99 27.75
C LEU A 34 -23.44 -7.74 27.24
N GLU A 35 -22.50 -7.38 28.13
CA GLU A 35 -21.10 -7.17 27.76
C GLU A 35 -20.41 -8.50 27.36
N VAL A 36 -20.72 -9.60 28.06
CA VAL A 36 -20.25 -10.94 27.70
C VAL A 36 -20.80 -11.35 26.34
N LYS A 37 -22.11 -11.22 26.10
CA LYS A 37 -22.72 -11.50 24.79
C LYS A 37 -22.10 -10.65 23.68
N LYS A 38 -21.86 -9.37 23.93
CA LYS A 38 -21.22 -8.46 22.98
C LYS A 38 -19.81 -8.93 22.62
N ARG A 39 -18.99 -9.29 23.61
CA ARG A 39 -17.63 -9.79 23.39
C ARG A 39 -17.62 -11.15 22.70
N VAL A 40 -18.49 -12.07 23.10
CA VAL A 40 -18.63 -13.39 22.47
C VAL A 40 -19.07 -13.23 21.01
N ASN A 41 -20.03 -12.36 20.73
CA ASN A 41 -20.45 -12.06 19.35
C ASN A 41 -19.32 -11.45 18.53
N ALA A 42 -18.56 -10.49 19.08
CA ALA A 42 -17.41 -9.91 18.39
C ALA A 42 -16.36 -10.98 18.05
N ILE A 43 -15.96 -11.80 19.03
CA ILE A 43 -15.00 -12.90 18.82
C ILE A 43 -15.54 -13.93 17.80
N PHE A 44 -16.84 -14.21 17.83
CA PHE A 44 -17.47 -15.13 16.90
C PHE A 44 -17.49 -14.56 15.48
N VAL A 45 -17.83 -13.28 15.30
CA VAL A 45 -17.79 -12.61 13.99
C VAL A 45 -16.38 -12.61 13.44
N ASP A 46 -15.39 -12.18 14.22
CA ASP A 46 -13.98 -12.15 13.80
C ASP A 46 -13.49 -13.55 13.37
N ARG A 47 -13.85 -14.58 14.14
CA ARG A 47 -13.48 -15.96 13.83
C ARG A 47 -14.22 -16.50 12.60
N ALA A 48 -15.50 -16.17 12.45
CA ALA A 48 -16.31 -16.57 11.30
C ALA A 48 -15.80 -15.91 10.02
N GLU A 49 -15.50 -14.60 10.05
CA GLU A 49 -14.89 -13.88 8.92
C GLU A 49 -13.54 -14.48 8.55
N ALA A 50 -12.67 -14.75 9.52
CA ALA A 50 -11.38 -15.39 9.26
C ALA A 50 -11.54 -16.79 8.62
N GLN A 51 -12.51 -17.59 9.09
CA GLN A 51 -12.77 -18.92 8.50
C GLN A 51 -13.37 -18.83 7.10
N ILE A 52 -14.28 -17.88 6.86
CA ILE A 52 -14.86 -17.62 5.54
C ILE A 52 -13.76 -17.17 4.59
N GLN A 53 -12.87 -16.26 5.01
CA GLN A 53 -11.77 -15.79 4.19
C GLN A 53 -10.83 -16.94 3.80
N VAL A 54 -10.43 -17.78 4.75
CA VAL A 54 -9.62 -18.98 4.49
C VAL A 54 -10.32 -19.93 3.52
N ALA A 55 -11.62 -20.15 3.67
CA ALA A 55 -12.40 -21.01 2.78
C ALA A 55 -12.51 -20.42 1.37
N ILE A 56 -12.69 -19.10 1.24
CA ILE A 56 -12.69 -18.39 -0.04
C ILE A 56 -11.33 -18.50 -0.70
N ASP A 57 -10.24 -18.19 0.02
CA ASP A 57 -8.87 -18.26 -0.50
C ASP A 57 -8.53 -19.68 -0.96
N ALA A 58 -8.94 -20.69 -0.18
CA ALA A 58 -8.78 -22.09 -0.55
C ALA A 58 -9.63 -22.45 -1.78
N ALA A 59 -10.88 -22.01 -1.86
CA ALA A 59 -11.74 -22.27 -3.02
C ALA A 59 -11.17 -21.61 -4.30
N VAL A 60 -10.67 -20.38 -4.19
CA VAL A 60 -10.01 -19.67 -5.28
C VAL A 60 -8.74 -20.41 -5.71
N ALA A 61 -7.85 -20.76 -4.77
CA ALA A 61 -6.65 -21.53 -5.08
C ALA A 61 -6.98 -22.86 -5.78
N ASN A 62 -7.93 -23.61 -5.22
CA ASN A 62 -8.39 -24.87 -5.78
C ASN A 62 -9.01 -24.71 -7.18
N SER A 63 -9.71 -23.60 -7.45
CA SER A 63 -10.26 -23.34 -8.79
C SER A 63 -9.17 -23.16 -9.84
N PHE A 64 -8.01 -22.60 -9.48
CA PHE A 64 -6.88 -22.44 -10.41
C PHE A 64 -6.12 -23.74 -10.64
N ASP A 65 -6.12 -24.63 -9.66
CA ASP A 65 -5.43 -25.91 -9.68
C ASP A 65 -6.33 -27.07 -10.16
N ALA A 66 -7.64 -26.83 -10.30
CA ALA A 66 -8.57 -27.76 -10.89
C ALA A 66 -8.14 -28.13 -12.32
N GLU A 67 -8.00 -29.44 -12.55
CA GLU A 67 -7.69 -29.98 -13.86
C GLU A 67 -8.91 -29.85 -14.76
N TYR A 68 -8.73 -29.26 -15.92
CA TYR A 68 -9.74 -29.16 -16.95
C TYR A 68 -9.12 -29.40 -18.33
N GLN A 69 -9.96 -29.82 -19.26
CA GLN A 69 -9.59 -29.96 -20.66
C GLN A 69 -10.34 -28.90 -21.45
N ARG A 70 -9.65 -28.22 -22.37
CA ARG A 70 -10.34 -27.26 -23.25
C ARG A 70 -11.32 -28.04 -24.10
N VAL A 71 -12.46 -27.40 -24.36
CA VAL A 71 -13.52 -27.98 -25.17
C VAL A 71 -13.69 -27.10 -26.40
N THR A 72 -13.77 -27.70 -27.58
CA THR A 72 -14.10 -26.99 -28.82
C THR A 72 -15.54 -26.46 -28.77
N ALA A 73 -15.90 -25.58 -29.71
CA ALA A 73 -17.26 -25.06 -29.85
C ALA A 73 -18.34 -26.17 -30.01
N TRP A 74 -17.92 -27.40 -30.34
CA TRP A 74 -18.77 -28.58 -30.53
C TRP A 74 -18.77 -29.55 -29.36
N GLY A 75 -18.20 -29.19 -28.21
CA GLY A 75 -18.22 -30.05 -27.02
C GLY A 75 -17.14 -31.14 -27.01
N GLN A 76 -16.25 -31.18 -28.00
CA GLN A 76 -15.18 -32.18 -28.06
C GLN A 76 -13.94 -31.72 -27.30
N PRO A 77 -13.27 -32.61 -26.55
CA PRO A 77 -12.03 -32.30 -25.85
C PRO A 77 -10.91 -31.92 -26.84
N ASP A 78 -10.23 -30.81 -26.57
CA ASP A 78 -9.13 -30.25 -27.36
C ASP A 78 -7.86 -30.13 -26.53
N GLY A 79 -6.82 -30.88 -26.92
CA GLY A 79 -5.51 -30.87 -26.27
C GLY A 79 -5.41 -31.69 -24.98
N PRO A 80 -4.24 -31.67 -24.31
CA PRO A 80 -4.01 -32.40 -23.06
C PRO A 80 -4.75 -31.75 -21.88
N VAL A 81 -4.95 -32.51 -20.81
CA VAL A 81 -5.48 -31.99 -19.54
C VAL A 81 -4.51 -30.95 -18.96
N THR A 82 -5.02 -29.79 -18.57
CA THR A 82 -4.22 -28.70 -17.99
C THR A 82 -4.92 -28.10 -16.76
N THR A 83 -4.24 -27.24 -16.01
CA THR A 83 -4.88 -26.43 -14.96
C THR A 83 -5.00 -24.98 -15.43
N ILE A 84 -5.94 -24.22 -14.87
CA ILE A 84 -6.14 -22.81 -15.26
C ILE A 84 -4.85 -22.03 -15.03
N ARG A 85 -4.16 -22.29 -13.93
CA ARG A 85 -2.83 -21.72 -13.62
C ARG A 85 -1.81 -21.97 -14.74
N LYS A 86 -1.65 -23.22 -15.17
CA LYS A 86 -0.69 -23.58 -16.24
C LYS A 86 -1.08 -22.97 -17.59
N GLN A 87 -2.37 -22.86 -17.89
CA GLN A 87 -2.83 -22.22 -19.13
C GLN A 87 -2.55 -20.71 -19.12
N LEU A 88 -2.82 -20.04 -17.99
CA LEU A 88 -2.51 -18.63 -17.80
C LEU A 88 -1.01 -18.39 -17.91
N GLU A 89 -0.20 -19.20 -17.24
CA GLU A 89 1.26 -19.12 -17.33
C GLU A 89 1.74 -19.29 -18.77
N LYS A 90 1.24 -20.29 -19.51
CA LYS A 90 1.57 -20.48 -20.92
C LYS A 90 1.17 -19.27 -21.77
N THR A 91 0.01 -18.68 -21.51
CA THR A 91 -0.50 -17.51 -22.25
C THR A 91 0.33 -16.27 -21.96
N VAL A 92 0.64 -16.01 -20.69
CA VAL A 92 1.45 -14.88 -20.23
C VAL A 92 2.88 -15.02 -20.72
N SER A 93 3.50 -16.18 -20.52
CA SER A 93 4.84 -16.50 -21.02
C SER A 93 4.90 -16.37 -22.54
N GLY A 94 3.90 -16.89 -23.26
CA GLY A 94 3.78 -16.74 -24.72
C GLY A 94 3.66 -15.28 -25.16
N TYR A 95 2.92 -14.45 -24.43
CA TYR A 95 2.80 -13.03 -24.71
C TYR A 95 4.12 -12.27 -24.51
N TRP A 96 4.83 -12.52 -23.41
CA TRP A 96 6.10 -11.87 -23.11
C TRP A 96 7.25 -12.31 -24.02
N SER A 97 7.27 -13.59 -24.40
CA SER A 97 8.25 -14.17 -25.32
C SER A 97 7.96 -13.91 -26.80
N ALA A 98 6.78 -13.36 -27.12
CA ALA A 98 6.43 -13.03 -28.50
C ALA A 98 7.44 -12.06 -29.11
N LYS A 99 7.93 -12.40 -30.31
CA LYS A 99 8.82 -11.55 -31.09
C LYS A 99 8.05 -10.35 -31.64
N VAL A 100 8.55 -9.16 -31.34
CA VAL A 100 8.00 -7.89 -31.82
C VAL A 100 9.07 -7.08 -32.51
N ASP A 101 8.66 -6.27 -33.47
CA ASP A 101 9.54 -5.29 -34.10
C ASP A 101 10.02 -4.26 -33.07
N ALA A 102 11.34 -4.04 -33.01
CA ALA A 102 11.97 -3.20 -31.99
C ALA A 102 11.58 -1.72 -32.04
N LYS A 103 10.99 -1.23 -33.14
CA LYS A 103 10.57 0.18 -33.28
C LYS A 103 9.08 0.38 -33.09
N THR A 104 8.27 -0.57 -33.55
CA THR A 104 6.81 -0.43 -33.61
C THR A 104 6.06 -1.26 -32.58
N GLY A 105 6.70 -2.25 -31.94
CA GLY A 105 6.06 -3.16 -30.97
C GLY A 105 5.04 -4.13 -31.60
N LYS A 106 4.88 -4.10 -32.92
CA LYS A 106 3.99 -5.02 -33.65
C LYS A 106 4.60 -6.42 -33.73
N PRO A 107 3.79 -7.49 -33.73
CA PRO A 107 4.29 -8.83 -33.95
C PRO A 107 5.11 -8.91 -35.24
N SER A 108 6.32 -9.45 -35.15
CA SER A 108 7.21 -9.59 -36.30
C SER A 108 7.73 -11.02 -36.37
N SER A 109 7.73 -11.57 -37.58
CA SER A 109 8.34 -12.87 -37.90
C SER A 109 9.80 -12.73 -38.33
N SER A 110 10.34 -11.51 -38.42
CA SER A 110 11.71 -11.24 -38.87
C SER A 110 12.69 -11.39 -37.71
N ASP A 111 13.64 -12.33 -37.83
CA ASP A 111 14.66 -12.58 -36.80
C ASP A 111 15.72 -11.46 -36.69
N TYR A 112 15.83 -10.60 -37.69
CA TYR A 112 16.92 -9.62 -37.77
C TYR A 112 16.64 -8.31 -37.00
N SER A 113 15.36 -7.97 -36.79
CA SER A 113 14.94 -6.74 -36.11
C SER A 113 13.89 -6.97 -35.02
N SER A 114 13.68 -8.24 -34.63
CA SER A 114 12.76 -8.60 -33.57
C SER A 114 13.47 -8.64 -32.22
N VAL A 115 12.84 -8.06 -31.21
CA VAL A 115 13.14 -8.26 -29.80
C VAL A 115 11.97 -8.98 -29.15
N THR A 116 12.17 -9.56 -27.97
CA THR A 116 11.02 -10.06 -27.20
C THR A 116 10.14 -8.88 -26.76
N ARG A 117 8.84 -9.13 -26.64
CA ARG A 117 7.92 -8.10 -26.13
C ARG A 117 8.29 -7.62 -24.74
N ALA A 118 8.84 -8.50 -23.91
CA ALA A 118 9.40 -8.14 -22.61
C ALA A 118 10.52 -7.10 -22.73
N GLU A 119 11.53 -7.34 -23.57
CA GLU A 119 12.64 -6.40 -23.79
C GLU A 119 12.16 -5.06 -24.37
N PHE A 120 11.22 -5.10 -25.32
CA PHE A 120 10.63 -3.89 -25.90
C PHE A 120 9.94 -3.03 -24.84
N LEU A 121 9.05 -3.62 -24.03
CA LEU A 121 8.31 -2.89 -23.01
C LEU A 121 9.22 -2.38 -21.90
N MET A 122 10.21 -3.17 -21.47
CA MET A 122 11.20 -2.71 -20.50
C MET A 122 12.00 -1.52 -21.04
N THR A 123 12.40 -1.56 -22.31
CA THR A 123 13.11 -0.46 -22.95
C THR A 123 12.25 0.80 -23.01
N GLN A 124 10.95 0.67 -23.30
CA GLN A 124 10.03 1.81 -23.30
C GLN A 124 9.84 2.40 -21.90
N ILE A 125 9.62 1.57 -20.89
CA ILE A 125 9.44 2.00 -19.49
C ILE A 125 10.70 2.72 -19.01
N CYS A 126 11.89 2.13 -19.24
CA CYS A 126 13.15 2.76 -18.85
C CYS A 126 13.40 4.07 -19.61
N ALA A 127 13.04 4.14 -20.90
CA ALA A 127 13.17 5.36 -21.69
C ALA A 127 12.22 6.46 -21.19
N GLU A 128 10.99 6.12 -20.80
CA GLU A 128 10.00 7.04 -20.25
C GLU A 128 10.44 7.57 -18.88
N ASP A 129 10.84 6.68 -17.96
CA ASP A 129 11.33 7.05 -16.63
C ASP A 129 12.59 7.92 -16.72
N PHE A 130 13.53 7.56 -17.60
CA PHE A 130 14.72 8.37 -17.83
C PHE A 130 14.37 9.75 -18.38
N SER A 131 13.46 9.82 -19.34
CA SER A 131 13.03 11.10 -19.93
C SER A 131 12.31 11.99 -18.90
N ALA A 132 11.47 11.40 -18.05
CA ALA A 132 10.79 12.11 -16.98
C ALA A 132 11.80 12.65 -15.94
N ALA A 133 12.71 11.81 -15.49
CA ALA A 133 13.77 12.19 -14.54
C ALA A 133 14.69 13.28 -15.10
N MET A 134 15.09 13.16 -16.37
CA MET A 134 15.93 14.14 -17.07
C MET A 134 15.21 15.48 -17.21
N ARG A 135 13.93 15.48 -17.56
CA ARG A 135 13.12 16.70 -17.62
C ARG A 135 13.04 17.39 -16.27
N GLN A 136 12.81 16.64 -15.20
CA GLN A 136 12.77 17.20 -13.85
C GLN A 136 14.13 17.77 -13.43
N SER A 137 15.23 17.06 -13.73
CA SER A 137 16.59 17.53 -13.47
C SER A 137 16.89 18.83 -14.22
N ALA A 138 16.54 18.91 -15.51
CA ALA A 138 16.72 20.12 -16.31
C ALA A 138 15.93 21.31 -15.76
N LEU A 139 14.69 21.09 -15.31
CA LEU A 139 13.89 22.13 -14.65
C LEU A 139 14.52 22.60 -13.35
N ASN A 140 15.01 21.67 -12.52
CA ASN A 140 15.65 21.99 -11.24
C ASN A 140 16.96 22.78 -11.45
N VAL A 141 17.82 22.34 -12.38
CA VAL A 141 19.06 23.04 -12.72
C VAL A 141 18.77 24.42 -13.31
N THR A 142 17.76 24.53 -14.18
CA THR A 142 17.35 25.82 -14.75
C THR A 142 16.76 26.75 -13.70
N GLY A 143 15.98 26.21 -12.75
CA GLY A 143 15.47 26.94 -11.60
C GLY A 143 16.60 27.48 -10.73
N ALA A 144 17.52 26.60 -10.32
CA ALA A 144 18.69 26.98 -9.54
C ALA A 144 19.58 28.01 -10.24
N LEU A 145 19.76 27.88 -11.57
CA LEU A 145 20.53 28.83 -12.36
C LEU A 145 19.82 30.19 -12.47
N LYS A 146 18.49 30.18 -12.66
CA LYS A 146 17.67 31.39 -12.68
C LYS A 146 17.72 32.12 -11.34
N ASP A 147 17.60 31.39 -10.24
CA ASP A 147 17.64 31.96 -8.88
C ASP A 147 19.06 32.47 -8.57
N GLY A 148 20.10 31.72 -8.93
CA GLY A 148 21.50 32.16 -8.82
C GLY A 148 21.79 33.44 -9.61
N LEU A 149 21.30 33.55 -10.86
CA LEU A 149 21.43 34.76 -11.67
C LEU A 149 20.65 35.94 -11.07
N ARG A 150 19.44 35.70 -10.55
CA ARG A 150 18.65 36.74 -9.89
C ARG A 150 19.39 37.29 -8.67
N ASN A 151 19.99 36.40 -7.86
CA ASN A 151 20.77 36.80 -6.69
C ASN A 151 22.02 37.58 -7.09
N GLN A 152 22.76 37.14 -8.12
CA GLN A 152 23.93 37.87 -8.62
C GLN A 152 23.58 39.26 -9.15
N ILE A 153 22.49 39.38 -9.92
CA ILE A 153 22.02 40.69 -10.43
C ILE A 153 21.62 41.60 -9.27
N ALA A 154 20.91 41.07 -8.27
CA ALA A 154 20.50 41.84 -7.11
C ALA A 154 21.72 42.32 -6.30
N MET A 155 22.71 41.45 -6.09
CA MET A 155 23.97 41.81 -5.43
C MET A 155 24.75 42.90 -6.20
N GLN A 156 24.85 42.78 -7.54
CA GLN A 156 25.51 43.80 -8.35
C GLN A 156 24.76 45.13 -8.33
N MET A 157 23.43 45.10 -8.43
CA MET A 157 22.59 46.29 -8.34
C MET A 157 22.76 46.98 -6.98
N ASP A 158 22.76 46.22 -5.89
CA ASP A 158 22.99 46.74 -4.54
C ASP A 158 24.40 47.33 -4.38
N SER A 159 25.42 46.72 -5.00
CA SER A 159 26.77 47.28 -5.02
C SER A 159 26.80 48.63 -5.73
N LEU A 160 26.19 48.72 -6.90
CA LEU A 160 26.12 49.98 -7.67
C LEU A 160 25.33 51.06 -6.92
N LEU A 161 24.19 50.71 -6.32
CA LEU A 161 23.39 51.66 -5.54
C LEU A 161 24.14 52.15 -4.29
N ASN A 162 24.86 51.27 -3.61
CA ASN A 162 25.69 51.64 -2.46
C ASN A 162 26.84 52.58 -2.86
N GLU A 163 27.52 52.31 -3.98
CA GLU A 163 28.59 53.17 -4.50
C GLU A 163 28.08 54.55 -4.91
N LEU A 164 26.90 54.61 -5.55
CA LEU A 164 26.34 55.85 -6.11
C LEU A 164 25.71 56.75 -5.04
N PHE A 165 24.96 56.17 -4.09
CA PHE A 165 24.16 56.95 -3.13
C PHE A 165 24.82 57.13 -1.76
N ARG A 166 25.81 56.31 -1.37
CA ARG A 166 26.55 56.40 -0.09
C ARG A 166 25.68 56.53 1.18
N ILE A 167 24.38 56.24 1.09
CA ILE A 167 23.39 56.31 2.16
C ILE A 167 22.91 54.88 2.41
N LYS A 168 23.06 54.40 3.65
CA LYS A 168 22.65 53.04 4.03
C LYS A 168 21.12 52.94 4.04
N SER A 169 20.55 52.15 3.14
CA SER A 169 19.12 51.86 3.10
C SER A 169 18.67 51.06 4.33
N LEU A 170 17.35 50.97 4.58
CA LEU A 170 16.79 50.15 5.67
C LEU A 170 17.10 48.65 5.51
N GLN A 171 17.31 48.18 4.26
CA GLN A 171 17.74 46.82 3.95
C GLN A 171 19.23 46.62 4.30
N ASP A 172 20.10 47.61 4.03
CA ASP A 172 21.53 47.54 4.40
C ASP A 172 21.77 47.66 5.91
N GLN A 173 20.80 48.21 6.64
CA GLN A 173 20.80 48.25 8.11
C GLN A 173 20.31 46.95 8.76
N GLY A 174 19.93 45.94 7.97
CA GLY A 174 19.42 44.66 8.46
C GLY A 174 18.04 44.74 9.13
N LYS A 175 17.30 45.85 8.93
CA LYS A 175 15.95 46.04 9.46
C LYS A 175 14.87 45.44 8.56
N VAL A 176 15.24 45.07 7.33
CA VAL A 176 14.39 44.40 6.34
C VAL A 176 15.24 43.33 5.66
N GLU A 177 14.70 42.12 5.54
CA GLU A 177 15.38 40.99 4.90
C GLU A 177 15.52 41.23 3.39
N LYS A 178 16.72 41.00 2.85
CA LYS A 178 16.93 41.07 1.40
C LYS A 178 16.26 39.84 0.77
N PRO A 179 15.61 39.98 -0.40
CA PRO A 179 14.86 38.89 -1.02
C PRO A 179 15.73 37.78 -1.62
N TYR A 180 17.02 37.75 -1.29
CA TYR A 180 18.03 36.82 -1.77
C TYR A 180 19.06 36.48 -0.70
#